data_AF-A0A1W9WJJ5-F1
#
_entry.id   AF-A0A1W9WJJ5-F1
#
_cell.length_a   1.000
_cell.length_b   1.000
_cell.length_c   1.000
_cell.angle_alpha   90.00
_cell.angle_beta   90.00
_cell.angle_gamma   90.00
#
_symmetry.space_group_name_H-M   'P 1'
#
loop_
_entity.id
_entity.type
_entity.pdbx_description
1 polymer ?
#
loop_
_entity_poly.entity_id
_entity_poly.type
_entity_poly.pdbx_seq_one_letter_code
_entity_poly.pdbx_strand_id
1 'polypeptide(L)'
;MRSQNGAVDALDDIKANREAAKEKVVRHIFRNIDDKDKRKELLKQLKNDSIWINNSYLRRLMRKYWKHGKNHTFNQMVLEPGSYRCFSHNGKNYIEVISLKRGKRIAIPVGTNYSITGQIRLILREGQVEIHYTIANTDERACGNKEIGIDKGYTEAFVDSEGDFHGKGLGEVLSKESDSLSIKYKRRNKIKAVLDKSQHNNPKKAKRIIKHNLGRKKLNRRKQRHQAKVKTIVFT
;
A
#
# COMPACT_ATOMS: atom_id res chain seq x y z
N MET A 1 -19.13 4.80 4.49
CA MET A 1 -18.43 4.95 3.19
C MET A 1 -16.92 4.73 3.34
N ARG A 2 -16.40 3.50 3.22
CA ARG A 2 -14.94 3.24 3.14
C ARG A 2 -14.69 1.77 2.76
N SER A 3 -14.59 1.48 1.45
CA SER A 3 -13.79 0.35 0.93
C SER A 3 -13.60 0.37 -0.60
N GLN A 4 -13.86 1.47 -1.31
CA GLN A 4 -13.67 1.52 -2.77
C GLN A 4 -12.33 2.12 -3.22
N ASN A 5 -11.60 2.84 -2.34
CA ASN A 5 -10.40 3.58 -2.76
C ASN A 5 -9.25 2.68 -3.22
N GLY A 6 -9.10 1.47 -2.69
CA GLY A 6 -7.97 0.59 -3.05
C GLY A 6 -8.03 0.06 -4.48
N ALA A 7 -9.23 -0.16 -5.04
CA ALA A 7 -9.40 -0.60 -6.41
C ALA A 7 -9.16 0.54 -7.40
N VAL A 8 -9.63 1.75 -7.06
CA VAL A 8 -9.41 2.97 -7.86
C VAL A 8 -7.92 3.31 -7.90
N ASP A 9 -7.24 3.32 -6.74
CA ASP A 9 -5.80 3.59 -6.65
C ASP A 9 -4.98 2.59 -7.49
N ALA A 10 -5.36 1.31 -7.48
CA ALA A 10 -4.68 0.29 -8.28
C ALA A 10 -4.88 0.48 -9.80
N LEU A 11 -6.09 0.86 -10.22
CA LEU A 11 -6.38 1.16 -11.63
C LEU A 11 -5.64 2.42 -12.09
N ASP A 12 -5.54 3.43 -11.23
CA ASP A 12 -4.81 4.66 -11.48
C ASP A 12 -3.30 4.39 -11.58
N ASP A 13 -2.74 3.54 -10.72
CA ASP A 13 -1.34 3.11 -10.80
C ASP A 13 -1.04 2.37 -12.12
N ILE A 14 -1.95 1.47 -12.55
CA ILE A 14 -1.82 0.77 -13.83
C ILE A 14 -1.83 1.77 -15.00
N LYS A 15 -2.75 2.76 -14.94
CA LYS A 15 -2.85 3.81 -15.94
C LYS A 15 -1.58 4.68 -15.96
N ALA A 16 -1.10 5.13 -14.81
CA ALA A 16 0.12 5.90 -14.68
C ALA A 16 1.35 5.15 -15.22
N ASN A 17 1.50 3.87 -14.90
CA ASN A 17 2.59 3.05 -15.42
C ASN A 17 2.53 2.89 -16.95
N ARG A 18 1.32 2.70 -17.50
CA ARG A 18 1.10 2.65 -18.96
C ARG A 18 1.45 3.98 -19.64
N GLU A 19 1.03 5.11 -19.09
CA GLU A 19 1.36 6.44 -19.64
C GLU A 19 2.87 6.73 -19.57
N ALA A 20 3.53 6.35 -18.48
CA ALA A 20 4.99 6.45 -18.37
C ALA A 20 5.72 5.59 -19.41
N ALA A 21 5.15 4.43 -19.79
CA ALA A 21 5.69 3.62 -20.87
C ALA A 21 5.50 4.26 -22.24
N LYS A 22 4.34 4.91 -22.49
CA LYS A 22 4.11 5.67 -23.73
C LYS A 22 5.15 6.77 -23.93
N GLU A 23 5.55 7.47 -22.87
CA GLU A 23 6.58 8.51 -22.94
C GLU A 23 7.93 7.98 -23.48
N LYS A 24 8.32 6.75 -23.08
CA LYS A 24 9.51 6.08 -23.62
C LYS A 24 9.35 5.68 -25.08
N VAL A 25 8.14 5.26 -25.49
CA VAL A 25 7.80 4.95 -26.88
C VAL A 25 7.86 6.22 -27.74
N VAL A 26 7.31 7.34 -27.25
CA VAL A 26 7.41 8.65 -27.91
C VAL A 26 8.88 9.00 -28.16
N ARG A 27 9.74 8.92 -27.13
CA ARG A 27 11.19 9.14 -27.28
C ARG A 27 11.84 8.19 -28.28
N HIS A 28 11.40 6.93 -28.36
CA HIS A 28 11.90 5.98 -29.35
C HIS A 28 11.50 6.39 -30.78
N ILE A 29 10.23 6.74 -31.00
CA ILE A 29 9.71 7.17 -32.30
C ILE A 29 10.48 8.41 -32.80
N PHE A 30 10.66 9.43 -31.95
CA PHE A 30 11.38 10.65 -32.31
C PHE A 30 12.86 10.43 -32.68
N ARG A 31 13.49 9.36 -32.16
CA ARG A 31 14.90 9.05 -32.43
C ARG A 31 15.14 8.18 -33.65
N ASN A 32 14.12 7.43 -34.10
CA ASN A 32 14.29 6.39 -35.12
C ASN A 32 13.42 6.62 -36.36
N ILE A 33 12.61 7.68 -36.39
CA ILE A 33 11.75 8.03 -37.52
C ILE A 33 11.95 9.51 -37.86
N ASP A 34 12.62 9.75 -38.99
CA ASP A 34 12.91 11.09 -39.49
C ASP A 34 11.71 11.73 -40.21
N ASP A 35 10.87 10.89 -40.83
CA ASP A 35 9.63 11.31 -41.49
C ASP A 35 8.64 11.93 -40.47
N LYS A 36 8.37 13.23 -40.67
CA LYS A 36 7.52 14.04 -39.80
C LYS A 36 6.06 13.60 -39.83
N ASP A 37 5.54 13.20 -40.98
CA ASP A 37 4.13 12.84 -41.14
C ASP A 37 3.86 11.47 -40.55
N LYS A 38 4.72 10.50 -40.86
CA LYS A 38 4.68 9.16 -40.25
C LYS A 38 4.82 9.22 -38.73
N ARG A 39 5.70 10.09 -38.22
CA ARG A 39 5.82 10.33 -36.77
C ARG A 39 4.52 10.87 -36.18
N LYS A 40 3.90 11.87 -36.81
CA LYS A 40 2.65 12.47 -36.34
C LYS A 40 1.51 11.44 -36.29
N GLU A 41 1.42 10.58 -37.29
CA GLU A 41 0.44 9.50 -37.35
C GLU A 41 0.63 8.50 -36.20
N LEU A 42 1.85 8.00 -36.00
CA LEU A 42 2.17 7.05 -34.94
C LEU A 42 1.90 7.61 -33.54
N LEU A 43 2.19 8.90 -33.32
CA LEU A 43 1.89 9.58 -32.07
C LEU A 43 0.38 9.74 -31.84
N LYS A 44 -0.39 10.00 -32.91
CA LYS A 44 -1.87 10.05 -32.83
C LYS A 44 -2.44 8.68 -32.45
N GLN A 45 -1.93 7.61 -33.08
CA GLN A 45 -2.35 6.24 -32.78
C GLN A 45 -1.96 5.81 -31.36
N LEU A 46 -0.78 6.20 -30.86
CA LEU A 46 -0.30 5.86 -29.51
C LEU A 46 -1.17 6.44 -28.37
N LYS A 47 -1.86 7.56 -28.60
CA LYS A 47 -2.73 8.17 -27.58
C LYS A 47 -3.94 7.31 -27.24
N ASN A 48 -4.48 6.58 -28.21
CA ASN A 48 -5.67 5.76 -28.03
C ASN A 48 -5.30 4.29 -27.81
N ASP A 49 -5.68 3.75 -26.64
CA ASP A 49 -5.33 2.40 -26.24
C ASP A 49 -5.88 1.32 -27.18
N SER A 50 -7.09 1.50 -27.69
CA SER A 50 -7.70 0.55 -28.63
C SER A 50 -7.01 0.54 -29.99
N ILE A 51 -6.28 1.60 -30.35
CA ILE A 51 -5.66 1.75 -31.66
C ILE A 51 -4.23 1.17 -31.66
N TRP A 52 -3.39 1.56 -30.70
CA TRP A 52 -2.00 1.11 -30.72
C TRP A 52 -1.84 -0.38 -30.43
N ILE A 53 -2.79 -1.02 -29.73
CA ILE A 53 -2.82 -2.47 -29.51
C ILE A 53 -2.93 -3.23 -30.84
N ASN A 54 -3.62 -2.65 -31.82
CA ASN A 54 -3.83 -3.27 -33.13
C ASN A 54 -2.72 -2.91 -34.14
N ASN A 55 -1.96 -1.83 -33.91
CA ASN A 55 -0.78 -1.52 -34.71
C ASN A 55 0.42 -2.42 -34.31
N SER A 56 0.92 -3.22 -35.27
CA SER A 56 1.98 -4.21 -35.03
C SER A 56 3.31 -3.60 -34.56
N TYR A 57 3.63 -2.38 -35.00
CA TYR A 57 4.84 -1.65 -34.62
C TYR A 57 4.71 -1.05 -33.21
N LEU A 58 3.64 -0.28 -32.97
CA LEU A 58 3.40 0.35 -31.66
C LEU A 58 3.20 -0.69 -30.55
N ARG A 59 2.48 -1.79 -30.81
CA ARG A 59 2.34 -2.91 -29.88
C ARG A 59 3.69 -3.48 -29.46
N ARG A 60 4.62 -3.62 -30.39
CA ARG A 60 5.97 -4.15 -30.12
C ARG A 60 6.78 -3.20 -29.25
N LEU A 61 6.72 -1.90 -29.54
CA LEU A 61 7.35 -0.87 -28.73
C LEU A 61 6.76 -0.81 -27.32
N MET A 62 5.43 -0.85 -27.20
CA MET A 62 4.77 -0.90 -25.90
C MET A 62 5.18 -2.14 -25.11
N ARG A 63 5.23 -3.35 -25.68
CA ARG A 63 5.75 -4.53 -24.95
C ARG A 63 7.23 -4.42 -24.54
N LYS A 64 8.02 -3.68 -25.32
CA LYS A 64 9.43 -3.42 -25.00
C LYS A 64 9.56 -2.50 -23.79
N TYR A 65 8.79 -1.42 -23.72
CA TYR A 65 8.95 -0.36 -22.71
C TYR A 65 7.98 -0.46 -21.52
N TRP A 66 6.78 -0.98 -21.73
CA TRP A 66 5.80 -1.26 -20.69
C TRP A 66 6.12 -2.60 -20.03
N LYS A 67 6.89 -2.54 -18.95
CA LYS A 67 7.21 -3.70 -18.14
C LYS A 67 6.18 -3.87 -17.03
N HIS A 68 5.87 -5.12 -16.73
CA HIS A 68 5.05 -5.48 -15.58
C HIS A 68 5.63 -4.86 -14.30
N GLY A 69 4.74 -4.38 -13.43
CA GLY A 69 5.15 -3.89 -12.11
C GLY A 69 5.86 -4.99 -11.33
N LYS A 70 6.99 -4.67 -10.72
CA LYS A 70 7.69 -5.59 -9.82
C LYS A 70 7.21 -5.33 -8.40
N ASN A 71 6.71 -6.36 -7.74
CA ASN A 71 6.44 -6.30 -6.31
C ASN A 71 7.71 -6.70 -5.55
N HIS A 72 8.09 -5.89 -4.56
CA HIS A 72 9.20 -6.15 -3.64
C HIS A 72 8.73 -6.64 -2.26
N THR A 73 7.47 -7.07 -2.16
CA THR A 73 6.90 -7.60 -0.92
C THR A 73 7.11 -9.10 -0.87
N PHE A 74 7.97 -9.55 0.04
CA PHE A 74 8.33 -10.97 0.20
C PHE A 74 7.75 -11.61 1.45
N ASN A 75 7.12 -10.81 2.31
CA ASN A 75 6.63 -11.23 3.61
C ASN A 75 5.12 -11.48 3.63
N GLN A 76 4.47 -11.61 2.47
CA GLN A 76 3.04 -11.88 2.41
C GLN A 76 2.67 -12.80 1.26
N MET A 77 1.56 -13.52 1.43
CA MET A 77 0.92 -14.29 0.38
C MET A 77 -0.60 -14.20 0.49
N VAL A 78 -1.27 -14.28 -0.66
CA VAL A 78 -2.73 -14.31 -0.74
C VAL A 78 -3.15 -15.74 -1.04
N LEU A 79 -4.13 -16.25 -0.29
CA LEU A 79 -4.68 -17.60 -0.43
C LEU A 79 -6.15 -17.51 -0.77
N GLU A 80 -6.54 -18.23 -1.81
CA GLU A 80 -7.92 -18.35 -2.25
C GLU A 80 -8.70 -19.36 -1.38
N PRO A 81 -10.04 -19.27 -1.34
CA PRO A 81 -10.89 -20.33 -0.81
C PRO A 81 -10.48 -21.70 -1.37
N GLY A 82 -10.31 -22.70 -0.50
CA GLY A 82 -9.84 -24.05 -0.87
C GLY A 82 -8.31 -24.23 -0.82
N SER A 83 -7.52 -23.16 -0.81
CA SER A 83 -6.06 -23.25 -0.61
C SER A 83 -5.68 -23.45 0.87
N TYR A 84 -6.62 -23.22 1.78
CA TYR A 84 -6.47 -23.40 3.22
C TYR A 84 -7.67 -24.14 3.81
N ARG A 85 -7.49 -24.70 5.00
CA ARG A 85 -8.55 -25.34 5.79
C ARG A 85 -8.57 -24.78 7.20
N CYS A 86 -9.74 -24.41 7.70
CA CYS A 86 -9.92 -24.01 9.10
C CYS A 86 -10.37 -25.22 9.91
N PHE A 87 -9.82 -25.43 11.10
CA PHE A 87 -10.26 -26.49 12.02
C PHE A 87 -10.01 -26.10 13.48
N SER A 88 -10.71 -26.76 14.40
CA SER A 88 -10.54 -26.56 15.84
C SER A 88 -9.95 -27.82 16.47
N HIS A 89 -9.00 -27.65 17.39
CA HIS A 89 -8.39 -28.74 18.14
C HIS A 89 -8.08 -28.26 19.57
N ASN A 90 -8.50 -29.02 20.59
CA ASN A 90 -8.32 -28.68 22.01
C ASN A 90 -8.76 -27.25 22.37
N GLY A 91 -9.93 -26.82 21.88
CA GLY A 91 -10.47 -25.48 22.15
C GLY A 91 -9.72 -24.32 21.47
N LYS A 92 -8.78 -24.61 20.56
CA LYS A 92 -8.05 -23.60 19.77
C LYS A 92 -8.36 -23.76 18.29
N ASN A 93 -8.48 -22.63 17.60
CA ASN A 93 -8.68 -22.61 16.15
C ASN A 93 -7.36 -22.57 15.40
N TYR A 94 -7.33 -23.21 14.24
CA TYR A 94 -6.16 -23.33 13.39
C TYR A 94 -6.54 -23.07 11.94
N ILE A 95 -5.61 -22.46 11.21
CA ILE A 95 -5.63 -22.43 9.75
C ILE A 95 -4.50 -23.31 9.23
N GLU A 96 -4.86 -24.25 8.39
CA GLU A 96 -3.96 -25.17 7.72
C GLU A 96 -3.68 -24.69 6.30
N VAL A 97 -2.43 -24.32 6.02
CA VAL A 97 -1.99 -23.80 4.71
C VAL A 97 -1.01 -24.74 4.03
N ILE A 98 -0.92 -24.65 2.71
CA ILE A 98 0.08 -25.38 1.93
C ILE A 98 1.50 -25.11 2.44
N SER A 99 2.32 -26.15 2.50
CA SER A 99 3.74 -26.03 2.85
C SER A 99 4.63 -26.17 1.62
N LEU A 100 5.92 -25.90 1.78
CA LEU A 100 6.93 -26.17 0.74
C LEU A 100 7.11 -27.68 0.46
N LYS A 101 6.70 -28.56 1.39
CA LYS A 101 6.79 -30.01 1.22
C LYS A 101 5.49 -30.53 0.61
N ARG A 102 5.58 -31.19 -0.54
CA ARG A 102 4.43 -31.80 -1.24
C ARG A 102 3.63 -32.69 -0.27
N GLY A 103 2.30 -32.53 -0.29
CA GLY A 103 1.38 -33.31 0.55
C GLY A 103 1.36 -32.94 2.03
N LYS A 104 2.27 -32.06 2.50
CA LYS A 104 2.29 -31.60 3.88
C LYS A 104 1.75 -30.18 3.98
N ARG A 105 0.94 -29.93 5.00
CA ARG A 105 0.40 -28.62 5.32
C ARG A 105 0.95 -28.13 6.67
N ILE A 106 0.91 -26.82 6.90
CA ILE A 106 1.33 -26.18 8.15
C ILE A 106 0.07 -25.67 8.85
N ALA A 107 -0.15 -26.12 10.08
CA ALA A 107 -1.21 -25.61 10.94
C ALA A 107 -0.70 -24.38 11.72
N ILE A 108 -1.40 -23.26 11.57
CA ILE A 108 -1.11 -21.99 12.22
C ILE A 108 -2.22 -21.72 13.23
N PRO A 109 -1.90 -21.57 14.54
CA PRO A 109 -2.90 -21.25 15.54
C PRO A 109 -3.47 -19.85 15.30
N VAL A 110 -4.78 -19.72 15.46
CA VAL A 110 -5.52 -18.50 15.22
C VAL A 110 -6.03 -17.97 16.57
N GLY A 111 -5.80 -16.69 16.83
CA GLY A 111 -6.23 -16.02 18.06
C GLY A 111 -7.68 -15.54 18.05
N THR A 112 -8.52 -16.01 17.12
CA THR A 112 -9.91 -15.59 16.96
C THR A 112 -10.85 -16.80 16.88
N ASN A 113 -12.08 -16.60 17.35
CA ASN A 113 -13.17 -17.57 17.29
C ASN A 113 -14.06 -17.40 16.07
N TYR A 114 -13.81 -16.38 15.23
CA TYR A 114 -14.56 -16.16 14.01
C TYR A 114 -14.18 -17.19 12.94
N SER A 115 -15.19 -17.69 12.21
CA SER A 115 -14.97 -18.51 11.03
C SER A 115 -14.29 -17.67 9.95
N ILE A 116 -13.12 -18.12 9.51
CA ILE A 116 -12.36 -17.43 8.46
C ILE A 116 -12.78 -18.03 7.12
N THR A 117 -13.40 -17.19 6.30
CA THR A 117 -13.91 -17.54 4.98
C THR A 117 -13.45 -16.54 3.93
N GLY A 118 -13.44 -16.95 2.66
CA GLY A 118 -13.08 -16.08 1.55
C GLY A 118 -11.58 -16.01 1.30
N GLN A 119 -11.14 -14.99 0.58
CA GLN A 119 -9.73 -14.77 0.30
C GLN A 119 -9.03 -14.28 1.57
N ILE A 120 -7.89 -14.89 1.91
CA ILE A 120 -7.09 -14.48 3.07
C ILE A 120 -5.70 -14.03 2.64
N ARG A 121 -5.11 -13.14 3.43
CA ARG A 121 -3.73 -12.69 3.25
C ARG A 121 -2.93 -13.02 4.51
N LEU A 122 -1.92 -13.86 4.36
CA LEU A 122 -0.95 -14.12 5.39
C LEU A 122 0.20 -13.13 5.29
N ILE A 123 0.57 -12.50 6.40
CA ILE A 123 1.66 -11.54 6.47
C ILE A 123 2.61 -11.91 7.61
N LEU A 124 3.89 -12.07 7.30
CA LEU A 124 4.95 -12.24 8.28
C LEU A 124 5.44 -10.87 8.74
N ARG A 125 5.24 -10.53 10.01
CA ARG A 125 5.72 -9.27 10.60
C ARG A 125 6.38 -9.53 11.94
N GLU A 126 7.62 -9.08 12.10
CA GLU A 126 8.35 -9.10 13.38
C GLU A 126 8.34 -10.46 14.12
N GLY A 127 8.35 -11.58 13.38
CA GLY A 127 8.31 -12.93 13.94
C GLY A 127 6.91 -13.48 14.22
N GLN A 128 5.86 -12.73 13.85
CA GLN A 128 4.47 -13.13 13.97
C GLN A 128 3.84 -13.35 12.59
N VAL A 129 2.78 -14.17 12.56
CA VAL A 129 1.92 -14.36 11.39
C VAL A 129 0.63 -13.59 11.63
N GLU A 130 0.37 -12.60 10.79
CA GLU A 130 -0.91 -11.89 10.73
C GLU A 130 -1.79 -12.51 9.65
N ILE A 131 -3.08 -12.69 9.95
CA ILE A 131 -4.09 -13.20 9.02
C ILE A 131 -5.07 -12.07 8.76
N HIS A 132 -5.06 -11.54 7.54
CA HIS A 132 -5.97 -10.47 7.12
C HIS A 132 -7.04 -11.08 6.23
N TYR A 133 -8.30 -10.92 6.60
CA TYR A 133 -9.45 -11.41 5.85
C TYR A 133 -10.58 -10.39 5.98
N THR A 134 -11.48 -10.38 5.00
CA THR A 134 -12.64 -9.49 5.00
C THR A 134 -13.82 -10.18 5.66
N ILE A 135 -14.56 -9.43 6.46
CA ILE A 135 -15.82 -9.87 7.07
C ILE A 135 -16.90 -8.92 6.55
N ALA A 136 -18.07 -9.46 6.19
CA ALA A 136 -19.22 -8.64 5.86
C ALA A 136 -19.60 -7.81 7.09
N ASN A 137 -19.64 -6.49 6.94
CA ASN A 137 -20.01 -5.63 8.04
C ASN A 137 -21.54 -5.63 8.18
N THR A 138 -22.06 -6.30 9.20
CA THR A 138 -23.51 -6.32 9.52
C THR A 138 -23.90 -5.17 10.45
N ASP A 139 -23.15 -4.09 10.42
CA ASP A 139 -23.29 -2.99 11.37
C ASP A 139 -24.48 -2.11 10.97
N GLU A 140 -25.67 -2.54 11.40
CA GLU A 140 -26.94 -1.82 11.27
C GLU A 140 -27.02 -0.65 12.26
N ARG A 141 -25.99 0.19 12.32
CA ARG A 141 -26.10 1.44 13.07
C ARG A 141 -27.15 2.29 12.37
N ALA A 142 -28.37 2.27 12.91
CA ALA A 142 -29.43 3.14 12.47
C ALA A 142 -28.90 4.58 12.52
N CYS A 143 -28.88 5.24 11.37
CA CYS A 143 -28.70 6.67 11.32
C CYS A 143 -29.91 7.26 12.05
N GLY A 144 -29.70 7.90 13.19
CA GLY A 144 -30.79 8.49 13.95
C GLY A 144 -31.54 9.55 13.12
N ASN A 145 -32.72 9.96 13.56
CA ASN A 145 -33.53 10.95 12.87
C ASN A 145 -33.06 12.40 13.09
N LYS A 146 -32.02 12.62 13.90
CA LYS A 146 -31.50 13.94 14.23
C LYS A 146 -30.52 14.39 13.13
N GLU A 147 -30.79 15.55 12.55
CA GLU A 147 -29.87 16.22 11.65
C GLU A 147 -28.93 17.13 12.46
N ILE A 148 -27.62 16.97 12.26
CA ILE A 148 -26.60 17.75 12.94
C ILE A 148 -25.64 18.28 11.88
N GLY A 149 -25.43 19.60 11.86
CA GLY A 149 -24.40 20.21 11.04
C GLY A 149 -23.03 19.91 11.63
N ILE A 150 -22.07 19.48 10.81
CA ILE A 150 -20.71 19.15 11.26
C ILE A 150 -19.71 19.95 10.43
N ASP A 151 -18.92 20.79 11.09
CA ASP A 151 -17.74 21.42 10.50
C ASP A 151 -16.46 20.66 10.88
N LYS A 152 -15.49 20.59 9.95
CA LYS A 152 -14.23 19.86 10.13
C LYS A 152 -13.08 20.83 10.37
N GLY A 153 -12.53 20.78 11.57
CA GLY A 153 -11.38 21.59 11.97
C GLY A 153 -10.04 20.87 11.81
N TYR A 154 -8.95 21.64 11.91
CA TYR A 154 -7.61 21.09 12.14
C TYR A 154 -7.31 20.97 13.64
N THR A 155 -7.70 21.98 14.42
CA THR A 155 -7.43 22.04 15.87
C THR A 155 -8.25 21.00 16.62
N GLU A 156 -9.53 20.88 16.28
CA GLU A 156 -10.50 19.87 16.71
C GLU A 156 -10.88 18.96 15.55
N ALA A 157 -11.40 17.76 15.83
CA ALA A 157 -11.82 16.83 14.77
C ALA A 157 -13.11 17.29 14.10
N PHE A 158 -14.09 17.70 14.91
CA PHE A 158 -15.39 18.18 14.46
C PHE A 158 -15.95 19.24 15.41
N VAL A 159 -16.70 20.19 14.86
CA VAL A 159 -17.57 21.09 15.62
C VAL A 159 -18.99 20.87 15.13
N ASP A 160 -19.93 20.64 16.02
CA ASP A 160 -21.32 20.49 15.62
C ASP A 160 -22.11 21.81 15.70
N SER A 161 -23.29 21.80 15.10
CA SER A 161 -24.21 22.95 15.09
C SER A 161 -24.74 23.33 16.47
N GLU A 162 -24.54 22.50 17.49
CA GLU A 162 -24.92 22.78 18.89
C GLU A 162 -23.76 23.49 19.63
N GLY A 163 -22.61 23.65 18.98
CA GLY A 163 -21.43 24.30 19.53
C GLY A 163 -20.50 23.36 20.30
N ASP A 164 -20.74 22.04 20.22
CA ASP A 164 -19.88 21.05 20.85
C ASP A 164 -18.68 20.72 19.96
N PHE A 165 -17.53 20.63 20.61
CA PHE A 165 -16.24 20.39 19.97
C PHE A 165 -15.78 18.97 20.27
N HIS A 166 -15.68 18.15 19.22
CA HIS A 166 -15.30 16.75 19.28
C HIS A 166 -13.83 16.58 18.87
N GLY A 167 -13.10 15.71 19.58
CA GLY A 167 -11.69 15.45 19.30
C GLY A 167 -10.78 16.66 19.58
N LYS A 168 -11.04 17.39 20.67
CA LYS A 168 -10.21 18.51 21.14
C LYS A 168 -8.73 18.11 21.24
N GLY A 169 -7.83 18.99 20.81
CA GLY A 169 -6.39 18.78 20.87
C GLY A 169 -5.84 17.84 19.78
N LEU A 170 -6.66 17.43 18.82
CA LEU A 170 -6.21 16.63 17.68
C LEU A 170 -5.10 17.34 16.89
N GLY A 171 -5.29 18.63 16.58
CA GLY A 171 -4.34 19.41 15.80
C GLY A 171 -2.95 19.48 16.45
N GLU A 172 -2.90 19.68 17.77
CA GLU A 172 -1.63 19.70 18.50
C GLU A 172 -0.89 18.35 18.42
N VAL A 173 -1.64 17.24 18.55
CA VAL A 173 -1.08 15.89 18.46
C VAL A 173 -0.55 15.60 17.06
N LEU A 174 -1.28 16.01 16.02
CA LEU A 174 -0.87 15.87 14.63
C LEU A 174 0.36 16.73 14.30
N SER A 175 0.36 18.01 14.69
CA SER A 175 1.48 18.94 14.48
C SER A 175 2.77 18.42 15.13
N LYS A 176 2.70 18.02 16.41
CA LYS A 176 3.86 17.47 17.14
C LYS A 176 4.49 16.26 16.46
N GLU A 177 3.68 15.35 15.92
CA GLU A 177 4.21 14.20 15.21
C GLU A 177 4.78 14.59 13.84
N SER A 178 4.10 15.49 13.11
CA SER A 178 4.57 16.00 11.82
C SER A 178 5.95 16.65 11.93
N ASP A 179 6.14 17.56 12.88
CA ASP A 179 7.42 18.23 13.11
C ASP A 179 8.53 17.24 13.46
N SER A 180 8.21 16.29 14.35
CA SER A 180 9.18 15.27 14.72
C SER A 180 9.56 14.35 13.56
N LEU A 181 8.60 13.98 12.70
CA LEU A 181 8.86 13.19 11.50
C LEU A 181 9.68 13.99 10.49
N SER A 182 9.39 15.27 10.29
CA SER A 182 10.15 16.17 9.42
C SER A 182 11.63 16.20 9.81
N ILE A 183 11.93 16.47 11.08
CA ILE A 183 13.30 16.45 11.61
C ILE A 183 13.95 15.07 11.42
N LYS A 184 13.21 13.99 11.71
CA LYS A 184 13.72 12.62 11.58
C LYS A 184 14.07 12.26 10.14
N TYR A 185 13.22 12.59 9.18
CA TYR A 185 13.43 12.28 7.77
C TYR A 185 14.53 13.15 7.15
N LYS A 186 14.65 14.43 7.54
CA LYS A 186 15.80 15.28 7.18
C LYS A 186 17.12 14.62 7.60
N ARG A 187 17.23 14.15 8.86
CA ARG A 187 18.42 13.44 9.35
C ARG A 187 18.68 12.12 8.62
N ARG A 188 17.63 11.33 8.34
CA ARG A 188 17.75 10.08 7.59
C ARG A 188 18.17 10.31 6.13
N ASN A 189 17.76 11.41 5.51
CA ASN A 189 18.15 11.73 4.14
C ASN A 189 19.67 11.96 4.03
N LYS A 190 20.27 12.63 5.02
CA LYS A 190 21.73 12.78 5.11
C LYS A 190 22.45 11.42 5.18
N ILE A 191 21.91 10.47 5.95
CA ILE A 191 22.46 9.11 6.05
C ILE A 191 22.30 8.34 4.73
N LYS A 192 21.18 8.52 4.02
CA LYS A 192 20.99 7.93 2.68
C LYS A 192 22.05 8.42 1.69
N ALA A 193 22.34 9.71 1.67
CA ALA A 193 23.39 10.25 0.80
C ALA A 193 24.76 9.59 1.07
N VAL A 194 25.09 9.28 2.33
CA VAL A 194 26.32 8.53 2.69
C VAL A 194 26.24 7.07 2.25
N LEU A 195 25.07 6.44 2.36
CA LEU A 195 24.84 5.09 1.86
C LEU A 195 25.09 5.01 0.36
N ASP A 196 24.51 5.92 -0.42
CA ASP A 196 24.58 5.92 -1.89
C ASP A 196 26.05 6.04 -2.36
N LYS A 197 26.84 6.90 -1.71
CA LYS A 197 28.30 7.00 -1.95
C LYS A 197 29.06 5.72 -1.56
N SER A 198 28.62 5.04 -0.49
CA SER A 198 29.30 3.85 0.04
C SER A 198 28.93 2.56 -0.69
N GLN A 199 27.83 2.53 -1.47
CA GLN A 199 27.36 1.31 -2.14
C GLN A 199 28.39 0.74 -3.12
N HIS A 200 29.02 1.61 -3.91
CA HIS A 200 30.01 1.20 -4.91
C HIS A 200 31.40 1.00 -4.30
N ASN A 201 31.81 1.87 -3.36
CA ASN A 201 33.18 1.90 -2.84
C ASN A 201 33.39 1.00 -1.62
N ASN A 202 32.35 0.75 -0.81
CA ASN A 202 32.47 -0.06 0.40
C ASN A 202 31.14 -0.78 0.75
N PRO A 203 30.88 -1.93 0.09
CA PRO A 203 29.65 -2.70 0.30
C PRO A 203 29.44 -3.15 1.76
N LYS A 204 30.53 -3.44 2.51
CA LYS A 204 30.45 -3.81 3.92
C LYS A 204 29.94 -2.65 4.79
N LYS A 205 30.40 -1.42 4.53
CA LYS A 205 29.91 -0.21 5.20
C LYS A 205 28.44 0.05 4.83
N ALA A 206 28.07 -0.09 3.56
CA ALA A 206 26.69 0.07 3.11
C ALA A 206 25.73 -0.87 3.86
N LYS A 207 26.07 -2.17 3.97
CA LYS A 207 25.28 -3.15 4.73
C LYS A 207 25.10 -2.76 6.21
N ARG A 208 26.15 -2.26 6.86
CA ARG A 208 26.08 -1.77 8.27
C ARG A 208 25.16 -0.55 8.41
N ILE A 209 25.24 0.43 7.49
CA ILE A 209 24.36 1.61 7.51
C ILE A 209 22.89 1.19 7.39
N ILE A 210 22.58 0.27 6.47
CA ILE A 210 21.23 -0.24 6.28
C ILE A 210 20.71 -0.91 7.55
N LYS A 211 21.49 -1.86 8.10
CA LYS A 211 21.10 -2.65 9.27
C LYS A 211 20.88 -1.80 10.52
N HIS A 212 21.81 -0.89 10.82
CA HIS A 212 21.82 -0.20 12.11
C HIS A 212 21.17 1.19 12.10
N ASN A 213 21.20 1.91 10.98
CA ASN A 213 20.75 3.31 10.92
C ASN A 213 19.44 3.50 10.15
N LEU A 214 19.27 2.76 9.05
CA LEU A 214 18.12 2.91 8.16
C LEU A 214 17.01 1.88 8.42
N GLY A 215 17.11 1.05 9.45
CA GLY A 215 16.00 0.24 9.94
C GLY A 215 14.77 1.08 10.31
N ARG A 216 13.57 0.47 10.21
CA ARG A 216 12.28 1.13 10.51
C ARG A 216 11.59 0.67 11.79
N LYS A 217 12.11 -0.36 12.50
CA LYS A 217 11.45 -0.93 13.70
C LYS A 217 11.00 0.14 14.71
N LYS A 218 11.91 1.03 15.13
CA LYS A 218 11.59 2.13 16.06
C LYS A 218 10.57 3.14 15.48
N LEU A 219 10.67 3.43 14.19
CA LEU A 219 9.77 4.36 13.49
C LEU A 219 8.36 3.79 13.35
N ASN A 220 8.25 2.50 13.02
CA ASN A 220 6.97 1.79 12.93
C ASN A 220 6.28 1.73 14.30
N ARG A 221 7.02 1.38 15.35
CA ARG A 221 6.50 1.39 16.73
C ARG A 221 5.99 2.77 17.16
N ARG A 222 6.72 3.84 16.82
CA ARG A 222 6.28 5.22 17.07
C ARG A 222 5.00 5.55 16.30
N LYS A 223 4.96 5.22 15.00
CA LYS A 223 3.77 5.41 14.16
C LYS A 223 2.54 4.72 14.76
N GLN A 224 2.69 3.46 15.21
CA GLN A 224 1.60 2.72 15.85
C GLN A 224 1.11 3.41 17.13
N ARG A 225 2.01 3.86 18.01
CA ARG A 225 1.64 4.61 19.22
C ARG A 225 0.90 5.91 18.89
N HIS A 226 1.38 6.65 17.90
CA HIS A 226 0.73 7.88 17.47
C HIS A 226 -0.67 7.60 16.88
N GLN A 227 -0.81 6.59 16.03
CA GLN A 227 -2.11 6.16 15.51
C GLN A 227 -3.07 5.73 16.62
N ALA A 228 -2.59 5.02 17.64
CA ALA A 228 -3.40 4.66 18.80
C ALA A 228 -3.87 5.92 19.55
N LYS A 229 -2.98 6.89 19.80
CA LYS A 229 -3.33 8.17 20.43
C LYS A 229 -4.39 8.95 19.64
N VAL A 230 -4.23 9.04 18.33
CA VAL A 230 -5.21 9.70 17.44
C VAL A 230 -6.56 8.97 17.47
N LYS A 231 -6.56 7.64 17.43
CA LYS A 231 -7.79 6.85 17.56
C LYS A 231 -8.51 7.14 18.87
N THR A 232 -7.78 7.20 19.99
CA THR A 232 -8.39 7.57 21.27
C THR A 232 -9.09 8.91 21.16
N ILE A 233 -8.43 9.95 20.63
CA ILE A 233 -9.05 11.30 20.51
C ILE A 233 -10.30 11.30 19.63
N VAL A 234 -10.33 10.50 18.56
CA VAL A 234 -11.43 10.49 17.58
C VAL A 234 -12.61 9.60 18.00
N PHE A 235 -12.37 8.56 18.80
CA PHE A 235 -13.39 7.60 19.23
C PHE A 235 -13.74 7.72 20.72
N THR A 236 -13.28 8.77 21.39
CA THR A 236 -13.77 9.19 22.72
C THR A 236 -14.90 10.17 22.50
#